data_AF-A0A7C2ZBL4-F1
#
_entry.id   AF-A0A7C2ZBL4-F1
#
_cell.length_a   1.000
_cell.length_b   1.000
_cell.length_c   1.000
_cell.angle_alpha   90.00
_cell.angle_beta   90.00
_cell.angle_gamma   90.00
#
_symmetry.space_group_name_H-M   'P 1'
#
loop_
_entity.id
_entity.type
_entity.pdbx_description
1 polymer ?
#
loop_
_entity_poly.entity_id
_entity_poly.type
_entity_poly.pdbx_seq_one_letter_code
_entity_poly.pdbx_strand_id
1 'polypeptide(L)'
;MEKIRDIKRIGDAILSHIRFVIRETSKGDTDFEFKLNRWVFSRLLGDSRKQSKPIKQKLWDSGMQSCQICGRKFSSIKGIEIHRKNESLGYSIENCDLLCRPCHQKPTNKNKEVSKRNETTKSIEPNI
;
A
#
# COMPACT_ATOMS: atom_id res chain seq x y z
N MET A 1 -12.60 13.80 3.10
CA MET A 1 -11.52 14.08 4.08
C MET A 1 -11.79 13.48 5.45
N GLU A 2 -13.05 13.35 5.88
CA GLU A 2 -13.45 12.76 7.16
C GLU A 2 -13.09 11.27 7.28
N LYS A 3 -13.45 10.45 6.27
CA LYS A 3 -13.10 9.01 6.23
C LYS A 3 -11.60 8.68 6.39
N ILE A 4 -10.69 9.55 5.93
CA ILE A 4 -9.23 9.31 6.05
C ILE A 4 -8.76 9.57 7.49
N ARG A 5 -9.26 10.64 8.12
CA ARG A 5 -8.99 10.91 9.54
C ARG A 5 -9.54 9.80 10.42
N ASP A 6 -10.69 9.24 10.06
CA ASP A 6 -11.24 8.06 10.73
C ASP A 6 -10.40 6.80 10.52
N ILE A 7 -9.84 6.55 9.33
CA ILE A 7 -8.96 5.40 9.09
C ILE A 7 -7.74 5.43 10.02
N LYS A 8 -7.07 6.59 10.14
CA LYS A 8 -5.92 6.69 11.05
C LYS A 8 -6.33 6.46 12.50
N ARG A 9 -7.40 7.11 12.96
CA ARG A 9 -7.89 6.98 14.34
C ARG A 9 -8.28 5.54 14.67
N ILE A 10 -9.05 4.88 13.79
CA ILE A 10 -9.49 3.49 13.97
C ILE A 10 -8.28 2.55 13.89
N GLY A 11 -7.37 2.78 12.93
CA GLY A 11 -6.13 2.01 12.80
C GLY A 11 -5.24 2.11 14.04
N ASP A 12 -5.07 3.31 14.59
CA ASP A 12 -4.31 3.55 15.81
C ASP A 12 -4.96 2.84 17.01
N ALA A 13 -6.30 2.83 17.10
CA ALA A 13 -7.02 2.09 18.14
C ALA A 13 -6.82 0.58 18.02
N ILE A 14 -6.93 0.01 16.81
CA ILE A 14 -6.66 -1.42 16.55
C ILE A 14 -5.22 -1.77 16.91
N LEU A 15 -4.25 -0.95 16.47
CA LEU A 15 -2.84 -1.16 16.76
C LEU A 15 -2.54 -1.10 18.26
N SER A 16 -3.17 -0.16 18.97
CA SER A 16 -3.07 -0.06 20.43
C SER A 16 -3.57 -1.34 21.11
N HIS A 17 -4.73 -1.86 20.69
CA HIS A 17 -5.28 -3.09 21.22
C HIS A 17 -4.37 -4.30 20.95
N ILE A 18 -3.86 -4.45 19.73
CA ILE A 18 -2.93 -5.54 19.38
C ILE A 18 -1.66 -5.46 20.24
N ARG A 19 -1.08 -4.27 20.41
CA ARG A 19 0.12 -4.07 21.26
C ARG A 19 -0.16 -4.41 22.71
N PHE A 20 -1.33 -4.04 23.24
CA PHE A 20 -1.75 -4.43 24.58
C PHE A 20 -1.78 -5.95 24.72
N VAL A 21 -2.50 -6.66 23.84
CA VAL A 21 -2.61 -8.13 23.88
C VAL A 21 -1.24 -8.80 23.80
N ILE A 22 -0.35 -8.32 22.93
CA ILE A 22 1.00 -8.88 22.82
C ILE A 22 1.77 -8.69 24.14
N ARG A 23 1.78 -7.49 24.72
CA ARG A 23 2.50 -7.22 25.98
C ARG A 23 2.00 -8.07 27.13
N GLU A 24 0.68 -8.17 27.31
CA GLU A 24 0.07 -9.01 28.34
C GLU A 24 0.41 -10.49 28.15
N THR A 25 0.45 -10.95 26.90
CA THR A 25 0.82 -12.34 26.56
C THR A 25 2.29 -12.61 26.84
N SER A 26 3.15 -11.63 26.59
CA SER A 26 4.60 -11.75 26.75
C SER A 26 5.07 -11.66 28.20
N LYS A 27 4.26 -11.13 29.12
CA LYS A 27 4.58 -11.02 30.57
C LYS A 27 5.96 -10.39 30.85
N GLY A 28 6.37 -9.41 30.03
CA GLY A 28 7.64 -8.71 30.15
C GLY A 28 8.83 -9.34 29.41
N ASP A 29 8.66 -10.50 28.76
CA ASP A 29 9.68 -11.07 27.87
C ASP A 29 9.74 -10.29 26.55
N THR A 30 10.79 -9.47 26.39
CA THR A 30 10.99 -8.59 25.24
C THR A 30 11.25 -9.35 23.94
N ASP A 31 11.94 -10.49 24.00
CA ASP A 31 12.26 -11.29 22.82
C ASP A 31 11.01 -11.99 22.30
N PHE A 32 10.19 -12.51 23.21
CA PHE A 32 8.91 -13.12 22.87
C PHE A 32 7.93 -12.08 22.33
N GLU A 33 7.84 -10.90 22.95
CA GLU A 33 7.06 -9.76 22.43
C GLU A 33 7.48 -9.39 21.00
N PHE A 34 8.77 -9.27 20.74
CA PHE A 34 9.28 -8.98 19.40
C PHE A 34 8.88 -10.06 18.39
N LYS A 35 9.02 -11.34 18.74
CA LYS A 35 8.64 -12.47 17.88
C LYS A 35 7.14 -12.47 17.57
N LEU A 36 6.29 -12.22 18.55
CA LEU A 36 4.83 -12.13 18.37
C LEU A 36 4.45 -10.97 17.45
N ASN A 37 4.98 -9.77 17.69
CA ASN A 37 4.77 -8.61 16.81
C ASN A 37 5.15 -8.93 15.35
N ARG A 38 6.33 -9.53 15.15
CA ARG A 38 6.79 -9.91 13.81
C ARG A 38 5.88 -10.95 13.15
N TRP A 39 5.40 -11.92 13.92
CA TRP A 39 4.49 -12.95 13.42
C TRP A 39 3.15 -12.35 12.98
N VAL A 40 2.53 -11.50 13.81
CA VAL A 40 1.26 -10.81 13.49
C VAL A 40 1.41 -9.96 12.22
N PHE A 41 2.47 -9.13 12.16
CA PHE A 41 2.75 -8.31 10.99
C PHE A 41 2.86 -9.14 9.69
N SER A 42 3.58 -10.27 9.76
CA SER A 42 3.74 -11.18 8.61
C SER A 42 2.40 -11.74 8.12
N ARG A 43 1.46 -12.03 9.04
CA ARG A 43 0.12 -12.53 8.68
C ARG A 43 -0.72 -11.48 7.98
N LEU A 44 -0.76 -10.26 8.52
CA LEU A 44 -1.48 -9.14 7.91
C LEU A 44 -0.93 -8.81 6.51
N LEU A 45 0.39 -8.84 6.35
CA LEU A 45 1.04 -8.66 5.04
C LEU A 45 0.70 -9.82 4.08
N GLY A 46 0.69 -11.05 4.60
CA GLY A 46 0.30 -12.24 3.85
C GLY A 46 -1.14 -12.16 3.33
N ASP A 47 -2.08 -11.70 4.14
CA ASP A 47 -3.49 -11.57 3.74
C ASP A 47 -3.67 -10.50 2.68
N SER A 48 -2.96 -9.38 2.78
CA SER A 48 -2.92 -8.36 1.72
C SER A 48 -2.41 -8.92 0.39
N ARG A 49 -1.38 -9.79 0.42
CA ARG A 49 -0.86 -10.48 -0.77
C ARG A 49 -1.83 -11.52 -1.33
N LYS A 50 -2.63 -12.18 -0.50
CA LYS A 50 -3.65 -13.13 -0.97
C LYS A 50 -4.73 -12.44 -1.79
N GLN A 51 -5.11 -11.22 -1.42
CA GLN A 51 -6.10 -10.42 -2.17
C GLN A 51 -5.63 -10.07 -3.59
N SER A 52 -4.32 -9.91 -3.81
CA SER A 52 -3.80 -9.51 -5.11
C SER A 52 -3.76 -10.64 -6.13
N LYS A 53 -3.63 -11.90 -5.69
CA LYS A 53 -3.59 -13.09 -6.55
C LYS A 53 -4.79 -13.23 -7.50
N PRO A 54 -6.06 -13.22 -7.03
CA PRO A 54 -7.21 -13.35 -7.93
C PRO A 54 -7.33 -12.17 -8.90
N ILE A 55 -6.97 -10.95 -8.48
CA ILE A 55 -6.99 -9.78 -9.36
C ILE A 55 -5.94 -9.89 -10.45
N LYS A 56 -4.73 -10.37 -10.11
CA LYS A 56 -3.68 -10.61 -11.09
C LYS A 56 -4.13 -11.62 -12.16
N GLN A 57 -4.79 -12.71 -11.75
CA GLN A 57 -5.33 -13.70 -12.68
C GLN A 57 -6.43 -13.11 -13.57
N LYS A 58 -7.39 -12.38 -12.98
CA LYS A 58 -8.46 -11.73 -13.74
C LYS A 58 -7.96 -10.75 -14.80
N LEU A 59 -6.95 -9.94 -14.47
CA LEU A 59 -6.31 -9.02 -15.43
C LEU A 59 -5.59 -9.78 -16.56
N TRP A 60 -4.97 -10.91 -16.24
CA TRP A 60 -4.35 -11.76 -17.25
C TRP A 60 -5.39 -12.35 -18.20
N ASP A 61 -6.47 -12.90 -17.64
CA ASP A 61 -7.56 -13.52 -18.39
C ASP A 61 -8.35 -12.50 -19.23
N SER A 62 -8.37 -11.23 -18.82
CA SER A 62 -8.92 -10.12 -19.62
C SER A 62 -8.01 -9.68 -20.76
N GLY A 63 -6.87 -10.34 -20.98
CA GLY A 63 -5.96 -10.08 -22.09
C GLY A 63 -4.83 -9.07 -21.79
N MET A 64 -4.61 -8.67 -20.54
CA MET A 64 -3.51 -7.77 -20.15
C MET A 64 -2.14 -8.49 -20.17
N GLN A 65 -1.71 -8.92 -21.35
CA GLN A 65 -0.50 -9.71 -21.56
C GLN A 65 0.73 -8.86 -21.92
N SER A 66 0.71 -7.57 -21.57
CA SER A 66 1.85 -6.66 -21.74
C SER A 66 1.99 -5.70 -20.56
N CYS A 67 3.22 -5.23 -20.33
CA CYS A 67 3.50 -4.25 -19.29
C CYS A 67 2.81 -2.93 -19.60
N GLN A 68 2.00 -2.43 -18.67
CA GLN A 68 1.25 -1.19 -18.86
C GLN A 68 2.11 0.09 -18.82
N ILE A 69 3.41 -0.03 -18.52
CA ILE A 69 4.36 1.10 -18.57
C ILE A 69 5.26 1.04 -19.81
N CYS A 70 5.87 -0.11 -20.10
CA CYS A 70 6.86 -0.21 -21.19
C CYS A 70 6.37 -0.99 -22.42
N GLY A 71 5.14 -1.50 -22.42
CA GLY A 71 4.55 -2.23 -23.53
C GLY A 71 5.12 -3.64 -23.79
N ARG A 72 6.17 -4.05 -23.06
CA ARG A 72 6.78 -5.38 -23.22
C ARG A 72 5.74 -6.48 -23.00
N LYS A 73 5.54 -7.35 -23.99
CA LYS A 73 4.68 -8.53 -23.88
C LYS A 73 5.25 -9.52 -22.85
N PHE A 74 4.35 -10.15 -22.12
CA PHE A 74 4.66 -11.19 -21.16
C PHE A 74 4.54 -12.56 -21.82
N SER A 75 5.51 -13.43 -21.59
CA SER A 75 5.45 -14.83 -22.03
C SER A 75 4.62 -15.72 -21.11
N SER A 76 4.48 -15.32 -19.85
CA SER A 76 3.66 -16.02 -18.86
C SER A 76 3.26 -15.09 -17.73
N ILE A 77 2.25 -15.49 -16.95
CA ILE A 77 1.84 -14.77 -15.74
C ILE A 77 2.89 -14.78 -14.62
N LYS A 78 3.85 -15.72 -14.67
CA LYS A 78 4.91 -15.85 -13.66
C LYS A 78 5.89 -14.69 -13.77
N GLY A 79 6.28 -14.11 -12.63
CA GLY A 79 7.24 -12.99 -12.57
C GLY A 79 6.68 -11.61 -12.94
N ILE A 80 5.40 -11.51 -13.29
CA ILE A 80 4.69 -10.23 -13.44
C ILE A 80 4.32 -9.69 -12.06
N GLU A 81 4.44 -8.38 -11.87
CA GLU A 81 4.03 -7.70 -10.64
C GLU A 81 2.67 -7.02 -10.87
N ILE A 82 1.80 -7.04 -9.85
CA ILE A 82 0.54 -6.30 -9.85
C ILE A 82 0.76 -4.95 -9.19
N HIS A 83 0.44 -3.88 -9.91
CA HIS A 83 0.59 -2.50 -9.45
C HIS A 83 -0.77 -1.90 -9.15
N ARG A 84 -0.92 -1.20 -8.02
CA ARG A 84 -2.10 -0.38 -7.75
C ARG A 84 -1.86 1.03 -8.29
N LYS A 85 -2.73 1.51 -9.17
CA LYS A 85 -2.69 2.87 -9.73
C LYS A 85 -2.86 3.92 -8.63
N ASN A 86 -3.76 3.65 -7.69
CA ASN A 86 -3.95 4.42 -6.46
C ASN A 86 -3.72 3.50 -5.25
N GLU A 87 -2.66 3.77 -4.49
CA GLU A 87 -2.27 2.97 -3.32
C GLU A 87 -3.24 3.08 -2.14
N SER A 88 -4.07 4.13 -2.11
CA SER A 88 -5.09 4.33 -1.07
C SER A 88 -6.36 3.49 -1.32
N LEU A 89 -6.48 2.87 -2.50
CA LEU A 89 -7.59 2.00 -2.85
C LEU A 89 -7.19 0.53 -2.78
N GLY A 90 -8.18 -0.33 -2.60
CA GLY A 90 -8.00 -1.79 -2.60
C GLY A 90 -7.60 -2.34 -3.98
N TYR A 91 -7.30 -3.63 -4.03
CA TYR A 91 -7.07 -4.32 -5.30
C TYR A 91 -8.39 -4.50 -6.04
N SER A 92 -8.45 -4.02 -7.29
CA SER A 92 -9.58 -4.21 -8.20
C SER A 92 -9.08 -4.23 -9.64
N ILE A 93 -9.90 -4.67 -10.60
CA ILE A 93 -9.50 -4.67 -12.01
C ILE A 93 -9.25 -3.23 -12.50
N GLU A 94 -10.05 -2.28 -12.00
CA GLU A 94 -10.01 -0.87 -12.39
C GLU A 94 -8.80 -0.16 -11.77
N ASN A 95 -8.42 -0.50 -10.54
CA ASN A 95 -7.32 0.11 -9.81
C ASN A 95 -5.98 -0.62 -10.00
N CYS A 96 -5.93 -1.74 -10.72
CA CYS A 96 -4.70 -2.51 -10.87
C CYS A 96 -4.24 -2.65 -12.33
N ASP A 97 -2.91 -2.72 -12.48
CA ASP A 97 -2.23 -3.00 -13.74
C ASP A 97 -1.20 -4.12 -13.57
N LEU A 98 -0.84 -4.76 -14.67
CA LEU A 98 0.24 -5.73 -14.74
C LEU A 98 1.52 -5.07 -15.26
N LEU A 99 2.58 -5.14 -14.47
CA LEU A 99 3.88 -4.54 -14.77
C LEU A 99 4.98 -5.60 -14.79
N CYS A 100 6.02 -5.36 -15.61
CA CYS A 100 7.27 -6.09 -15.45
C CYS A 100 7.97 -5.63 -14.17
N ARG A 101 8.72 -6.53 -13.53
CA ARG A 101 9.46 -6.23 -12.29
C ARG A 101 10.30 -4.94 -12.35
N PRO A 102 11.08 -4.67 -13.42
CA PRO A 102 11.84 -3.42 -13.51
C PRO A 102 10.96 -2.17 -13.48
N CYS A 103 9.78 -2.19 -14.12
CA CYS A 103 8.86 -1.05 -14.10
C CYS A 103 8.15 -0.91 -12.75
N HIS A 104 7.85 -2.03 -12.07
CA HIS A 104 7.23 -2.01 -10.75
C HIS A 104 8.16 -1.47 -9.66
N GLN A 105 9.48 -1.70 -9.79
CA GLN A 105 10.49 -1.21 -8.84
C GLN A 105 10.87 0.25 -9.04
N LYS A 106 10.52 0.86 -10.18
CA LYS A 106 10.79 2.27 -10.42
C LYS A 106 9.90 3.11 -9.49
N PRO A 107 10.45 4.12 -8.78
CA PRO A 107 9.62 5.07 -8.06
C PRO A 107 8.76 5.80 -9.09
N THR A 108 7.45 5.59 -9.03
CA THR A 108 6.52 6.37 -9.85
C THR A 108 6.53 7.80 -9.30
N ASN A 109 7.01 8.77 -10.07
CA ASN A 109 7.06 10.19 -9.70
C ASN A 109 5.66 10.84 -9.56
N LYS A 110 4.59 10.06 -9.37
CA LYS A 110 3.20 10.56 -9.39
C LYS A 110 2.77 11.35 -8.14
N ASN A 111 3.64 11.50 -7.13
CA ASN A 111 3.34 12.26 -5.91
C ASN A 111 4.06 13.62 -5.80
N LYS A 112 4.65 14.18 -6.87
CA LYS A 112 5.31 15.50 -6.80
C LYS A 112 4.39 16.73 -7.00
N GLU A 113 3.13 16.56 -7.43
CA GLU A 113 2.27 17.72 -7.74
C GLU A 113 1.36 18.17 -6.58
N VAL A 114 1.13 17.36 -5.55
CA VAL A 114 0.23 17.73 -4.44
C VAL A 114 0.95 18.55 -3.35
N SER A 115 2.29 18.56 -3.32
CA SER A 115 3.07 19.23 -2.26
C SER A 115 3.47 20.68 -2.57
N LYS A 116 3.13 21.23 -3.74
CA LYS A 116 3.47 22.63 -4.13
C LYS A 116 2.37 23.66 -3.92
N ARG A 117 1.18 23.28 -3.42
CA ARG A 117 0.06 24.23 -3.19
C ARG A 117 -0.04 24.79 -1.77
N ASN A 118 0.81 24.37 -0.84
CA ASN A 118 0.73 24.81 0.56
C ASN A 118 1.80 25.86 0.96
N GLU A 119 2.56 26.40 0.00
CA GLU A 119 3.61 27.40 0.29
C GLU A 119 3.32 28.81 -0.27
N THR A 120 2.14 29.07 -0.85
CA THR A 120 1.84 30.38 -1.49
C THR A 120 0.79 31.23 -0.77
N THR A 121 0.44 30.91 0.48
CA THR A 121 -0.46 31.74 1.30
C THR A 121 0.16 32.06 2.66
N LYS A 122 1.21 32.89 2.63
CA LYS A 122 1.76 33.76 3.68
C LYS A 122 2.78 34.60 2.90
N SER A 123 2.46 35.79 2.41
CA SER A 123 2.42 37.01 3.21
C SER A 123 1.72 38.12 2.41
N ILE A 124 0.56 38.58 2.88
CA ILE A 124 0.09 39.94 2.62
C ILE A 124 -0.34 40.48 3.98
N GLU A 125 0.53 41.27 4.61
CA GLU A 125 0.12 42.33 5.53
C GLU A 125 0.95 43.56 5.17
N PRO A 126 0.31 44.68 4.81
CA PRO A 126 0.98 45.98 4.77
C PRO A 126 0.92 46.59 6.17
N ASN A 127 2.03 47.16 6.65
CA ASN A 127 1.95 48.11 7.75
C ASN A 127 2.67 49.40 7.36
N ILE A 128 1.85 50.45 7.33
CA ILE A 128 2.23 51.85 7.59
C ILE A 128 2.48 51.96 9.10
#